data_AF-A0A2D4J005-F1
#
_entry.id   AF-A0A2D4J005-F1
#
_cell.length_a   1.000
_cell.length_b   1.000
_cell.length_c   1.000
_cell.angle_alpha   90.00
_cell.angle_beta   90.00
_cell.angle_gamma   90.00
#
_symmetry.space_group_name_H-M   'P 1'
#
loop_
_entity.id
_entity.type
_entity.pdbx_description
1 polymer ?
#
loop_
_entity_poly.entity_id
_entity_poly.type
_entity_poly.pdbx_seq_one_letter_code
_entity_poly.pdbx_strand_id
1 'polypeptide(L)'
;GTRRLQLAQNAAARVVVGAPWRARVTPILRELHWLPVVFRVRFKVLVLTFKALHGIGPSYLQDRLLPMNTSHRPVRSHREGLLRVPSASQCRLVTPRGRAFSV
;
A
#
# COMPACT_ATOMS: atom_id res chain seq x y z
N GLY A 1 10.69 -12.21 -0.61
CA GLY A 1 9.32 -12.59 -0.20
C GLY A 1 8.34 -12.65 -1.37
N THR A 2 8.21 -11.58 -2.16
CA THR A 2 7.16 -11.41 -3.18
C THR A 2 7.11 -12.48 -4.27
N ARG A 3 8.25 -13.02 -4.70
CA ARG A 3 8.30 -14.07 -5.75
C ARG A 3 7.51 -15.34 -5.37
N ARG A 4 7.63 -15.82 -4.12
CA ARG A 4 6.90 -17.01 -3.65
C ARG A 4 5.39 -16.76 -3.62
N LEU A 5 4.97 -15.57 -3.18
CA LEU A 5 3.57 -15.17 -3.18
C LEU A 5 3.01 -15.03 -4.59
N GLN A 6 3.81 -14.53 -5.55
CA GLN A 6 3.40 -14.45 -6.94
C GLN A 6 3.20 -15.84 -7.53
N LEU A 7 4.07 -16.80 -7.21
CA LEU A 7 3.90 -18.19 -7.65
C LEU A 7 2.63 -18.81 -7.07
N ALA A 8 2.34 -18.58 -5.78
CA ALA A 8 1.11 -19.04 -5.15
C ALA A 8 -0.14 -18.40 -5.81
N GLN A 9 -0.13 -17.09 -6.06
CA GLN A 9 -1.21 -16.41 -6.78
C GLN A 9 -1.39 -16.98 -8.20
N ASN A 10 -0.30 -17.21 -8.92
CA ASN A 10 -0.33 -17.75 -10.27
C ASN A 10 -0.92 -19.16 -10.30
N ALA A 11 -0.55 -20.00 -9.32
CA ALA A 11 -1.13 -21.34 -9.17
C ALA A 11 -2.63 -21.25 -8.87
N ALA A 12 -3.03 -20.43 -7.90
CA ALA A 12 -4.43 -20.22 -7.55
C ALA A 12 -5.25 -19.72 -8.75
N ALA A 13 -4.74 -18.76 -9.52
CA ALA A 13 -5.42 -18.25 -10.72
C ALA A 13 -5.69 -19.34 -11.75
N ARG A 14 -4.72 -20.27 -11.94
CA ARG A 14 -4.91 -21.41 -12.85
C ARG A 14 -5.94 -22.40 -12.34
N VAL A 15 -5.94 -22.69 -11.03
CA VAL A 15 -6.94 -23.60 -10.43
C VAL A 15 -8.35 -23.02 -10.59
N VAL A 16 -8.53 -21.73 -10.35
CA VAL A 16 -9.84 -21.07 -10.46
C VAL A 16 -10.41 -21.14 -11.88
N VAL A 17 -9.57 -20.99 -12.90
CA VAL A 17 -9.99 -21.01 -14.32
C VAL A 17 -9.90 -22.42 -14.95
N GLY A 18 -9.38 -23.42 -14.22
CA GLY A 18 -9.15 -24.75 -14.78
C GLY A 18 -8.07 -24.80 -15.87
N ALA A 19 -7.11 -23.87 -15.85
CA ALA A 19 -6.10 -23.74 -16.88
C ALA A 19 -4.94 -24.75 -16.71
N PRO A 20 -4.33 -25.25 -17.80
CA PRO A 20 -3.18 -26.15 -17.71
C PRO A 20 -1.99 -25.47 -17.03
N TRP A 21 -1.11 -26.26 -16.41
CA TRP A 21 0.00 -25.73 -15.60
C TRP A 21 1.00 -24.85 -16.39
N ARG A 22 1.16 -25.12 -17.70
CA ARG A 22 2.00 -24.32 -18.62
C ARG A 22 1.28 -23.08 -19.16
N ALA A 23 0.00 -22.87 -18.85
CA ALA A 23 -0.74 -21.72 -19.35
C ALA A 23 -0.08 -20.41 -18.91
N ARG A 24 -0.08 -19.44 -19.85
CA ARG A 24 0.39 -18.09 -19.59
C ARG A 24 -0.53 -17.43 -18.58
N VAL A 25 0.03 -17.00 -17.46
CA VAL A 25 -0.75 -16.48 -16.32
C VAL A 25 -1.22 -15.04 -16.51
N THR A 26 -0.52 -14.24 -17.32
CA THR A 26 -0.86 -12.83 -17.56
C THR A 26 -2.30 -12.62 -18.08
N PRO A 27 -2.79 -13.33 -19.12
CA PRO A 27 -4.18 -13.17 -19.55
C PRO A 27 -5.18 -13.65 -18.49
N ILE A 28 -4.89 -14.74 -17.78
CA ILE A 28 -5.74 -15.28 -16.71
C ILE A 28 -5.92 -14.26 -15.58
N LEU A 29 -4.82 -13.63 -15.14
CA LEU A 29 -4.88 -12.58 -14.12
C LEU A 29 -5.70 -11.38 -14.60
N ARG A 30 -5.62 -11.02 -15.89
CA ARG A 30 -6.40 -9.92 -16.46
C ARG A 30 -7.90 -10.25 -16.48
N GLU A 31 -8.26 -11.44 -16.91
CA GLU A 31 -9.66 -11.92 -16.95
C GLU A 31 -10.28 -12.01 -15.55
N LEU A 32 -9.50 -12.49 -14.57
CA LEU A 32 -9.90 -12.49 -13.16
C LEU A 32 -9.88 -11.10 -12.51
N HIS A 33 -9.39 -10.07 -13.21
CA HIS A 33 -9.13 -8.73 -12.67
C HIS A 33 -8.16 -8.75 -11.46
N TRP A 34 -7.28 -9.74 -11.40
CA TRP A 34 -6.29 -9.90 -10.34
C TRP A 34 -4.99 -9.17 -10.69
N LEU A 35 -4.64 -8.19 -9.87
CA LEU A 35 -3.33 -7.55 -9.93
C LEU A 35 -2.22 -8.51 -9.45
N PRO A 36 -1.06 -8.56 -10.13
CA PRO A 36 0.15 -9.17 -9.58
C PRO A 36 0.45 -8.68 -8.16
N VAL A 37 1.03 -9.54 -7.33
CA VAL A 37 1.26 -9.30 -5.89
C VAL A 37 1.95 -7.96 -5.62
N VAL A 38 2.97 -7.61 -6.40
CA VAL A 38 3.69 -6.34 -6.23
C VAL A 38 2.76 -5.14 -6.41
N PHE A 39 1.87 -5.19 -7.41
CA PHE A 39 0.90 -4.12 -7.63
C PHE A 39 -0.21 -4.12 -6.59
N ARG A 40 -0.64 -5.29 -6.10
CA ARG A 40 -1.56 -5.39 -4.96
C ARG A 40 -1.01 -4.70 -3.72
N VAL A 41 0.27 -4.92 -3.40
CA VAL A 41 0.94 -4.26 -2.27
C VAL A 41 0.95 -2.74 -2.47
N ARG A 42 1.38 -2.25 -3.64
CA ARG A 42 1.39 -0.83 -3.96
C ARG A 42 0.00 -0.20 -3.87
N PHE A 43 -1.01 -0.85 -4.45
CA PHE A 43 -2.39 -0.41 -4.41
C PHE A 43 -2.91 -0.31 -2.98
N LYS A 44 -2.66 -1.32 -2.14
CA LYS A 44 -3.08 -1.29 -0.73
C LYS A 44 -2.45 -0.13 0.03
N VAL A 45 -1.14 0.11 -0.17
CA VAL A 45 -0.44 1.25 0.43
C VAL A 45 -1.06 2.56 -0.03
N LEU A 46 -1.25 2.76 -1.34
CA LEU A 46 -1.84 3.98 -1.88
C LEU A 46 -3.26 4.25 -1.36
N VAL A 47 -4.13 3.23 -1.35
CA VAL A 47 -5.51 3.36 -0.85
C VAL A 47 -5.52 3.63 0.65
N LEU A 48 -4.67 2.98 1.43
CA LEU A 48 -4.57 3.21 2.87
C LEU A 48 -4.11 4.65 3.17
N THR A 49 -3.08 5.12 2.46
CA THR A 49 -2.60 6.50 2.55
C THR A 49 -3.67 7.50 2.17
N PHE A 50 -4.36 7.27 1.04
CA PHE A 50 -5.46 8.13 0.60
C PHE A 50 -6.56 8.23 1.65
N LYS A 51 -7.01 7.09 2.19
CA LYS A 51 -8.04 7.05 3.23
C LYS A 51 -7.60 7.79 4.50
N ALA A 52 -6.36 7.61 4.93
CA ALA A 52 -5.83 8.31 6.10
C ALA A 52 -5.79 9.83 5.89
N LEU A 53 -5.35 10.30 4.71
CA LEU A 53 -5.34 11.73 4.39
C LEU A 53 -6.75 12.36 4.33
N HIS A 54 -7.79 11.56 4.11
CA HIS A 54 -9.19 12.01 4.04
C HIS A 54 -10.00 11.71 5.31
N GLY A 55 -9.33 11.38 6.43
CA GLY A 55 -10.01 11.15 7.71
C GLY A 55 -10.78 9.82 7.85
N ILE A 56 -10.74 8.96 6.83
CA ILE A 56 -11.45 7.66 6.80
C ILE A 56 -10.53 6.51 7.25
N GLY A 57 -9.22 6.74 7.22
CA GLY A 57 -8.22 5.74 7.61
C GLY A 57 -8.05 5.58 9.13
N PRO A 58 -7.19 4.66 9.58
CA PRO A 58 -6.86 4.52 10.99
C PRO A 58 -6.23 5.79 11.57
N SER A 59 -6.67 6.23 12.76
CA SER A 59 -6.23 7.48 13.41
C SER A 59 -4.70 7.58 13.52
N TYR A 60 -4.03 6.51 13.92
CA TYR A 60 -2.57 6.47 14.04
C TYR A 60 -1.82 6.73 12.72
N LEU A 61 -2.45 6.49 11.56
CA LEU A 61 -1.88 6.87 10.26
C LEU A 61 -2.22 8.31 9.90
N GLN A 62 -3.42 8.79 10.25
CA GLN A 62 -3.81 10.19 10.03
C GLN A 62 -2.82 11.13 10.75
N ASP A 63 -2.50 10.82 12.01
CA ASP A 63 -1.59 11.62 12.83
C ASP A 63 -0.13 11.64 12.32
N ARG A 64 0.23 10.65 11.50
CA ARG A 64 1.62 10.44 11.03
C ARG A 64 1.83 10.86 9.58
N LEU A 65 0.79 10.85 8.76
CA LEU A 65 0.85 11.21 7.35
C LEU A 65 0.56 12.70 7.20
N LEU A 66 1.64 13.49 7.16
CA LEU A 66 1.54 14.94 7.02
C LEU A 66 1.67 15.33 5.53
N PRO A 67 0.59 15.83 4.90
CA PRO A 67 0.71 16.31 3.53
C PRO A 67 1.55 17.59 3.50
N MET A 68 2.40 17.72 2.47
CA MET A 68 3.32 18.86 2.30
C MET A 68 2.57 20.20 2.21
N ASN A 69 1.27 20.14 1.93
CA ASN A 69 0.42 21.30 1.76
C ASN A 69 0.11 22.10 3.02
N THR A 70 0.38 21.52 4.19
CA THR A 70 0.22 22.14 5.51
C THR A 70 1.29 23.17 5.86
N SER A 71 2.32 23.35 5.00
CA SER A 71 3.36 24.35 5.25
C SER A 71 2.91 25.77 4.90
N HIS A 72 3.25 26.74 5.73
CA HIS A 72 2.89 28.17 5.56
C HIS A 72 3.43 28.84 4.29
N ARG A 73 4.31 28.18 3.53
CA ARG A 73 4.86 28.70 2.26
C ARG A 73 4.44 27.79 1.11
N PRO A 74 3.62 28.26 0.15
CA PRO A 74 3.27 27.46 -1.01
C PRO A 74 4.50 27.26 -1.90
N VAL A 75 4.99 26.02 -1.98
CA VAL A 75 6.07 25.61 -2.88
C VAL A 75 5.48 24.85 -4.07
N ARG A 76 6.16 24.82 -5.22
CA ARG A 76 5.66 24.14 -6.43
C ARG A 76 5.25 22.67 -6.21
N SER A 77 5.92 21.96 -5.31
CA SER A 77 5.63 20.57 -4.92
C SER A 77 4.29 20.35 -4.20
N HIS A 78 3.62 21.44 -3.79
CA HIS A 78 2.29 21.41 -3.15
C HIS A 78 1.22 20.80 -4.07
N ARG A 79 1.34 21.01 -5.38
CA ARG A 79 0.41 20.49 -6.40
C ARG A 79 0.61 19.00 -6.72
N GLU A 80 1.69 18.40 -6.24
CA GLU A 80 2.04 17.01 -6.56
C GLU A 80 1.46 15.99 -5.55
N GLY A 81 0.78 16.45 -4.50
CA GLY A 81 0.19 15.58 -3.48
C GLY A 81 1.22 14.82 -2.66
N LEU A 82 2.44 15.35 -2.54
CA LEU A 82 3.53 14.71 -1.82
C LEU A 82 3.31 14.73 -0.30
N LEU A 83 3.81 13.68 0.34
CA LEU A 83 3.91 13.58 1.79
C LEU A 83 5.25 14.13 2.26
N ARG A 84 5.25 14.79 3.43
CA ARG A 84 6.47 15.22 4.08
C ARG A 84 7.23 14.00 4.61
N VAL A 85 8.54 13.96 4.37
CA VAL A 85 9.41 12.94 4.98
C VAL A 85 9.59 13.26 6.48
N PRO A 86 9.21 12.35 7.39
CA PRO A 86 9.40 12.55 8.82
C PRO A 86 10.88 12.55 9.20
N SER A 87 11.25 13.35 10.22
CA SER A 87 12.61 13.36 10.75
C SER A 87 12.94 12.05 11.48
N ALA A 88 14.23 11.76 11.67
CA ALA A 88 14.67 10.57 12.42
C ALA A 88 14.06 10.50 13.84
N SER A 89 13.84 11.66 14.48
CA SER A 89 13.17 11.74 15.78
C SER A 89 11.69 11.36 15.74
N GLN A 90 10.99 11.65 14.64
CA GLN A 90 9.58 11.28 14.42
C GLN A 90 9.41 9.81 14.02
N CYS A 91 10.43 9.21 13.42
CA CYS A 91 10.48 7.79 13.03
C CYS A 91 10.79 6.83 14.19
N ARG A 92 10.84 7.33 15.44
CA ARG A 92 11.12 6.49 16.60
C ARG A 92 10.03 5.44 16.75
N LEU A 93 10.38 4.18 16.53
CA LEU A 93 9.47 3.05 16.72
C LEU A 93 9.05 3.03 18.19
N VAL A 94 7.74 2.99 18.42
CA VAL A 94 7.22 2.77 19.76
C VAL A 94 7.68 1.37 20.19
N THR A 95 8.23 1.26 21.41
CA THR A 95 8.73 -0.01 21.92
C THR A 95 7.56 -1.02 22.04
N PRO A 96 7.81 -2.34 22.04
CA PRO A 96 6.75 -3.36 22.12
C PRO A 96 5.80 -3.20 23.32
N ARG A 97 6.22 -2.47 24.36
CA ARG A 97 5.40 -2.12 25.53
C ARG A 97 4.47 -0.93 25.31
N GLY A 98 4.79 -0.05 24.39
CA GLY A 98 3.89 1.00 23.92
C GLY A 98 2.95 0.41 22.89
N ARG A 99 1.68 0.25 23.26
CA ARG A 99 0.63 -0.25 22.36
C ARG A 99 0.34 0.78 21.26
N ALA A 100 1.15 0.80 20.20
CA ALA A 100 1.02 1.75 19.10
C ALA A 100 -0.16 1.46 18.16
N PHE A 101 -0.74 0.26 18.24
CA PHE A 101 -1.79 -0.23 17.34
C PHE A 101 -3.09 -0.59 18.09
N SER A 102 -3.28 -0.10 19.32
CA SER A 102 -4.56 -0.28 20.01
C SER A 102 -5.56 0.73 19.45
N VAL A 103 -6.72 0.22 19.04
CA VAL A 103 -7.92 1.00 18.73
C VAL A 103 -8.87 0.87 19.90
#